data_AF-A0A6A4KQ97-F1
#
_entry.id   AF-A0A6A4KQ97-F1
#
_cell.length_a   1.000
_cell.length_b   1.000
_cell.length_c   1.000
_cell.angle_alpha   90.00
_cell.angle_beta   90.00
_cell.angle_gamma   90.00
#
_symmetry.space_group_name_H-M   'P 1'
#
loop_
_entity.id
_entity.type
_entity.pdbx_description
1 polymer ?
#
loop_
_entity_poly.entity_id
_entity_poly.type
_entity_poly.pdbx_seq_one_letter_code
_entity_poly.pdbx_strand_id
1 'polypeptide(L)'
;MESPYSICAFDIEKESFQGFSTVPGLCRGSYCKSLGLLEGRLCVCDNSSDSDLVIWVMKEYGVSESWTKEIVIRKESDLACLLYDVVTPIKVWRNGDILMIWRDDFLYSYSPQSNTLEEVVVPRDSARIVDRHITYEMMLHVASFCSLKDLTTEEVHVLKGMSKLALAAGGALEE
;
A
#
# COMPACT_ATOMS: atom_id res chain seq x y z
N MET A 1 1.85 -22.98 -17.56
CA MET A 1 0.89 -23.13 -16.44
C MET A 1 1.19 -22.00 -15.47
N GLU A 2 0.42 -20.92 -15.49
CA GLU A 2 0.62 -19.81 -14.55
C GLU A 2 -0.04 -20.16 -13.21
N SER A 3 0.73 -20.09 -12.14
CA SER A 3 0.29 -20.38 -10.78
C SER A 3 -0.83 -19.43 -10.36
N PRO A 4 -1.84 -19.90 -9.59
CA PRO A 4 -2.81 -19.01 -8.99
C PRO A 4 -2.08 -17.98 -8.12
N TYR A 5 -2.56 -16.74 -8.10
CA TYR A 5 -2.24 -15.82 -7.00
C TYR A 5 -2.77 -16.45 -5.71
N SER A 6 -1.87 -17.02 -4.92
CA SER A 6 -2.16 -17.55 -3.60
C SER A 6 -1.66 -16.57 -2.56
N ILE A 7 -2.54 -16.20 -1.64
CA ILE A 7 -2.11 -15.58 -0.40
C ILE A 7 -1.56 -16.73 0.46
N CYS A 8 -0.38 -16.55 1.04
CA CYS A 8 0.21 -17.50 1.97
C CYS A 8 0.36 -16.84 3.33
N ALA A 9 -0.01 -17.56 4.39
CA ALA A 9 0.27 -17.15 5.75
C ALA A 9 1.42 -18.00 6.29
N PHE A 10 2.32 -17.39 7.05
CA PHE A 10 3.36 -18.10 7.79
C PHE A 10 2.88 -18.30 9.22
N ASP A 11 2.71 -19.57 9.63
CA ASP A 11 2.40 -19.95 11.01
C ASP A 11 3.71 -19.98 11.80
N ILE A 12 3.85 -19.07 12.77
CA ILE A 12 5.07 -18.93 13.59
C ILE A 12 5.24 -20.12 14.53
N GLU A 13 4.15 -20.64 15.10
CA GLU A 13 4.22 -21.76 16.06
C GLU A 13 4.64 -23.06 15.38
N LYS A 14 4.15 -23.27 14.15
CA LYS A 14 4.46 -24.46 13.34
C LYS A 14 5.65 -24.26 12.41
N GLU A 15 6.21 -23.06 12.35
CA GLU A 15 7.26 -22.65 11.41
C GLU A 15 6.99 -23.09 9.97
N SER A 16 5.74 -22.94 9.51
CA SER A 16 5.31 -23.47 8.20
C SER A 16 4.42 -22.51 7.45
N PHE A 17 4.50 -22.57 6.11
CA PHE A 17 3.60 -21.81 5.24
C PHE A 17 2.32 -22.59 5.00
N GLN A 18 1.20 -21.89 5.10
CA GLN A 18 -0.12 -22.41 4.77
C GLN A 18 -0.78 -21.51 3.73
N GLY A 19 -1.56 -22.13 2.84
CA GLY A 19 -2.40 -21.37 1.91
C GLY A 19 -3.46 -20.60 2.68
N PHE A 20 -3.74 -19.39 2.23
CA PHE A 20 -4.72 -18.49 2.83
C PHE A 20 -5.81 -18.15 1.80
N SER A 21 -7.03 -17.95 2.30
CA SER A 21 -8.21 -17.66 1.48
C SER A 21 -8.00 -16.40 0.62
N THR A 22 -8.09 -16.56 -0.70
CA THR A 22 -7.93 -15.48 -1.68
C THR A 22 -9.29 -14.91 -2.10
N VAL A 23 -9.28 -13.76 -2.77
CA VAL A 23 -10.50 -13.12 -3.28
C VAL A 23 -11.18 -14.05 -4.31
N PRO A 24 -12.47 -14.41 -4.13
CA PRO A 24 -13.19 -15.24 -5.08
C PRO A 24 -13.31 -14.57 -6.45
N GLY A 25 -12.98 -15.30 -7.51
CA GLY A 25 -13.15 -14.82 -8.89
C GLY A 25 -12.14 -13.76 -9.34
N LEU A 26 -11.09 -13.49 -8.55
CA LEU A 26 -10.02 -12.58 -8.96
C LEU A 26 -9.30 -13.15 -10.20
N CYS A 27 -9.24 -12.36 -11.28
CA CYS A 27 -8.67 -12.80 -12.55
C CYS A 27 -7.18 -13.20 -12.43
N ARG A 28 -6.80 -14.28 -13.12
CA ARG A 28 -5.41 -14.77 -13.20
C ARG A 28 -4.59 -13.88 -14.13
N GLY A 29 -3.31 -13.64 -13.78
CA GLY A 29 -2.30 -13.18 -14.74
C GLY A 29 -2.02 -11.67 -14.80
N SER A 30 -1.91 -10.96 -13.66
CA SER A 30 -1.49 -9.56 -13.69
C SER A 30 -0.65 -9.18 -12.48
N TYR A 31 0.56 -8.67 -12.73
CA TYR A 31 1.52 -8.16 -11.72
C TYR A 31 1.06 -6.86 -11.05
N CYS A 32 -0.16 -6.41 -11.32
CA CYS A 32 -0.73 -5.12 -10.92
C CYS A 32 -1.58 -5.25 -9.65
N LYS A 33 -1.32 -6.29 -8.85
CA LYS A 33 -2.04 -6.63 -7.61
C LYS A 33 -1.09 -6.54 -6.43
N SER A 34 -1.58 -5.99 -5.32
CA SER A 34 -0.82 -5.92 -4.07
C SER A 34 -1.65 -6.42 -2.89
N LEU A 35 -0.95 -6.80 -1.82
CA LEU A 35 -1.54 -7.04 -0.51
C LEU A 35 -1.22 -5.86 0.40
N GLY A 36 -2.19 -5.45 1.21
CA GLY A 36 -2.01 -4.37 2.18
C GLY A 36 -2.96 -4.49 3.36
N LEU A 37 -3.02 -3.41 4.13
CA LEU A 37 -3.97 -3.26 5.22
C LEU A 37 -4.83 -2.02 4.99
N LEU A 38 -6.15 -2.18 5.14
CA LEU A 38 -7.10 -1.08 5.16
C LEU A 38 -7.85 -1.11 6.49
N GLU A 39 -7.67 -0.07 7.30
CA GLU A 39 -8.22 0.01 8.67
C GLU A 39 -7.88 -1.23 9.52
N GLY A 40 -6.66 -1.76 9.37
CA GLY A 40 -6.21 -2.96 10.09
C GLY A 40 -6.74 -4.29 9.56
N ARG A 41 -7.50 -4.28 8.46
CA ARG A 41 -8.00 -5.49 7.79
C ARG A 41 -7.18 -5.79 6.53
N LEU A 42 -6.94 -7.08 6.27
CA LEU A 42 -6.26 -7.53 5.06
C LEU A 42 -7.03 -7.08 3.81
N CYS A 43 -6.32 -6.44 2.88
CA CYS A 43 -6.89 -6.01 1.62
C CYS A 43 -6.05 -6.46 0.41
N VAL A 44 -6.72 -6.62 -0.74
CA VAL A 44 -6.08 -6.78 -2.06
C VAL A 44 -6.42 -5.56 -2.89
N CYS A 45 -5.40 -4.87 -3.40
CA CYS A 45 -5.60 -3.86 -4.43
C CYS A 45 -5.40 -4.49 -5.80
N ASP A 46 -6.37 -4.32 -6.69
CA ASP A 46 -6.35 -4.86 -8.04
C ASP A 46 -6.42 -3.72 -9.06
N ASN A 47 -5.29 -3.41 -9.67
CA ASN A 47 -5.14 -2.38 -10.69
C ASN A 47 -5.14 -2.94 -12.13
N SER A 48 -5.62 -4.18 -12.31
CA SER A 48 -5.52 -4.89 -13.59
C SER A 48 -6.58 -4.55 -14.64
N SER A 49 -7.57 -3.72 -14.31
CA SER A 49 -8.59 -3.25 -15.25
C SER A 49 -8.15 -1.95 -15.91
N ASP A 50 -8.46 -1.72 -17.19
CA ASP A 50 -8.26 -0.42 -17.86
C ASP A 50 -9.09 0.69 -17.22
N SER A 51 -10.23 0.35 -16.64
CA SER A 51 -11.23 1.33 -16.19
C SER A 51 -11.20 1.59 -14.70
N ASP A 52 -10.80 0.60 -13.89
CA ASP A 52 -10.99 0.65 -12.44
C ASP A 52 -9.77 0.14 -11.68
N LEU A 53 -9.46 0.81 -10.56
CA LEU A 53 -8.71 0.24 -9.46
C LEU A 53 -9.72 -0.22 -8.40
N VAL A 54 -9.63 -1.49 -7.99
CA VAL A 54 -10.56 -2.08 -7.02
C VAL A 54 -9.80 -2.51 -5.77
N ILE A 55 -10.27 -2.09 -4.60
CA ILE A 55 -9.74 -2.55 -3.31
C ILE A 55 -10.75 -3.49 -2.66
N TRP A 56 -10.31 -4.74 -2.49
CA TRP A 56 -11.04 -5.78 -1.80
C TRP A 56 -10.60 -5.85 -0.35
N VAL A 57 -11.54 -5.98 0.59
CA VAL A 57 -11.23 -6.13 2.02
C VAL A 57 -11.84 -7.42 2.54
N MET A 58 -11.05 -8.18 3.30
CA MET A 58 -11.50 -9.37 4.00
C MET A 58 -12.19 -8.96 5.30
N LYS A 59 -13.49 -9.22 5.41
CA LYS A 59 -14.27 -8.85 6.60
C LYS A 59 -14.08 -9.85 7.74
N GLU A 60 -13.86 -11.12 7.42
CA GLU A 60 -13.63 -12.20 8.39
C GLU A 60 -12.40 -13.00 7.97
N TYR A 61 -11.39 -13.04 8.84
CA TYR A 61 -10.09 -13.60 8.51
C TYR A 61 -10.18 -15.10 8.22
N GLY A 62 -9.64 -15.51 7.07
CA GLY A 62 -9.64 -16.91 6.63
C GLY A 62 -10.92 -17.37 5.94
N VAL A 63 -11.99 -16.56 5.93
CA VAL A 63 -13.26 -16.89 5.25
C VAL A 63 -13.26 -16.30 3.84
N SER A 64 -13.26 -17.16 2.81
CA SER A 64 -13.15 -16.74 1.40
C SER A 64 -14.34 -15.89 0.95
N GLU A 65 -15.52 -16.16 1.47
CA GLU A 65 -16.77 -15.48 1.12
C GLU A 65 -16.88 -14.10 1.77
N SER A 66 -15.99 -13.78 2.71
CA SER A 66 -16.00 -12.50 3.44
C SER A 66 -15.29 -11.36 2.68
N TRP A 67 -14.66 -11.66 1.54
CA TRP A 67 -14.05 -10.66 0.68
C TRP A 67 -15.12 -9.78 0.03
N THR A 68 -14.98 -8.47 0.19
CA THR A 68 -15.93 -7.48 -0.30
C THR A 68 -15.21 -6.37 -1.07
N LYS A 69 -15.80 -5.87 -2.16
CA LYS A 69 -15.30 -4.68 -2.87
C LYS A 69 -15.70 -3.45 -2.06
N GLU A 70 -14.75 -2.86 -1.35
CA GLU A 70 -15.03 -1.68 -0.52
C GLU A 70 -14.85 -0.39 -1.29
N ILE A 71 -13.83 -0.33 -2.15
CA ILE A 71 -13.46 0.88 -2.89
C ILE A 71 -13.29 0.53 -4.36
N VAL A 72 -13.87 1.38 -5.21
CA VAL A 72 -13.73 1.30 -6.67
C VAL A 72 -13.40 2.71 -7.15
N ILE A 73 -12.16 2.88 -7.63
CA ILE A 73 -11.66 4.15 -8.16
C ILE A 73 -11.66 4.03 -9.66
N ARG A 74 -12.47 4.86 -10.32
CA ARG A 74 -12.49 4.95 -11.78
C ARG A 74 -11.24 5.67 -12.26
N LYS A 75 -10.64 5.13 -13.29
CA LYS A 75 -9.46 5.71 -13.91
C LYS A 75 -9.90 6.74 -14.94
N GLU A 76 -9.55 7.98 -14.67
CA GLU A 76 -9.69 9.06 -15.64
C GLU A 76 -8.49 9.07 -16.60
N SER A 77 -8.60 9.84 -17.69
CA SER A 77 -7.61 9.82 -18.78
C SER A 77 -6.22 10.32 -18.35
N ASP A 78 -6.16 11.09 -17.27
CA ASP A 78 -4.94 11.59 -16.63
C ASP A 78 -4.13 10.48 -15.94
N LEU A 79 -4.75 9.37 -15.54
CA LEU A 79 -4.08 8.22 -14.92
C LEU A 79 -3.55 7.20 -15.94
N ALA A 80 -3.57 7.51 -17.23
CA ALA A 80 -3.18 6.58 -18.29
C ALA A 80 -1.74 6.04 -18.14
N CYS A 81 -0.82 6.83 -17.59
CA CYS A 81 0.56 6.42 -17.34
C CYS A 81 0.74 5.51 -16.11
N LEU A 82 -0.31 5.35 -15.29
CA LEU A 82 -0.32 4.54 -14.06
C LEU A 82 -1.19 3.28 -14.19
N LEU A 83 -1.68 3.01 -15.40
CA LEU A 83 -2.36 1.77 -15.73
C LEU A 83 -1.42 0.59 -15.46
N TYR A 84 -1.96 -0.46 -14.84
CA TYR A 84 -1.23 -1.70 -14.57
C TYR A 84 -0.03 -1.56 -13.61
N ASP A 85 0.18 -0.42 -12.97
CA ASP A 85 1.15 -0.29 -11.89
C ASP A 85 0.61 -0.88 -10.58
N VAL A 86 1.51 -1.31 -9.70
CA VAL A 86 1.16 -1.79 -8.36
C VAL A 86 0.67 -0.61 -7.52
N VAL A 87 -0.41 -0.80 -6.77
CA VAL A 87 -0.96 0.22 -5.87
C VAL A 87 -1.02 -0.35 -4.47
N THR A 88 -0.47 0.35 -3.49
CA THR A 88 -0.45 -0.10 -2.10
C THR A 88 -1.11 0.95 -1.19
N PRO A 89 -2.16 0.61 -0.43
CA PRO A 89 -2.73 1.51 0.54
C PRO A 89 -1.80 1.59 1.75
N ILE A 90 -1.51 2.81 2.19
CA ILE A 90 -0.60 3.09 3.30
C ILE A 90 -1.39 3.35 4.57
N LYS A 91 -2.40 4.20 4.48
CA LYS A 91 -3.09 4.75 5.64
C LYS A 91 -4.50 5.20 5.28
N VAL A 92 -5.41 4.97 6.22
CA VAL A 92 -6.73 5.61 6.24
C VAL A 92 -6.71 6.73 7.28
N TRP A 93 -7.12 7.93 6.90
CA TRP A 93 -7.24 9.07 7.80
C TRP A 93 -8.56 9.07 8.54
N ARG A 94 -8.69 9.90 9.58
CA ARG A 94 -9.91 9.97 10.41
C ARG A 94 -11.15 10.42 9.63
N ASN A 95 -10.97 11.19 8.56
CA ASN A 95 -12.04 11.59 7.65
C ASN A 95 -12.41 10.51 6.63
N GLY A 96 -11.72 9.36 6.64
CA GLY A 96 -11.94 8.24 5.71
C GLY A 96 -11.14 8.36 4.41
N ASP A 97 -10.37 9.42 4.21
CA ASP A 97 -9.46 9.51 3.06
C ASP A 97 -8.41 8.40 3.15
N ILE A 98 -7.85 8.04 1.99
CA ILE A 98 -6.94 6.91 1.86
C ILE A 98 -5.69 7.35 1.13
N LEU A 99 -4.55 7.17 1.77
CA LEU A 99 -3.24 7.39 1.17
C LEU A 99 -2.77 6.13 0.47
N MET A 100 -2.34 6.26 -0.77
CA MET A 100 -1.86 5.16 -1.59
C MET A 100 -0.55 5.52 -2.29
N ILE A 101 0.37 4.56 -2.37
CA ILE A 101 1.53 4.62 -3.25
C ILE A 101 1.22 3.89 -4.55
N TRP A 102 1.56 4.53 -5.66
CA TRP A 102 1.53 3.95 -7.00
C TRP A 102 2.96 3.69 -7.48
N ARG A 103 3.18 2.47 -7.99
CA ARG A 103 4.44 1.91 -8.50
C ARG A 103 5.55 1.84 -7.46
N ASP A 104 5.94 2.98 -6.89
CA ASP A 104 6.78 3.25 -5.72
C ASP A 104 7.14 4.75 -5.64
N ASP A 105 6.71 5.60 -6.59
CA ASP A 105 7.17 6.97 -6.79
C ASP A 105 6.06 8.03 -6.84
N PHE A 106 4.79 7.62 -6.90
CA PHE A 106 3.65 8.53 -6.82
C PHE A 106 2.82 8.31 -5.57
N LEU A 107 2.44 9.41 -4.93
CA LEU A 107 1.61 9.39 -3.74
C LEU A 107 0.25 10.00 -4.09
N TYR A 108 -0.83 9.28 -3.81
CA TYR A 108 -2.17 9.76 -4.07
C TYR A 108 -3.03 9.71 -2.80
N SER A 109 -3.89 10.71 -2.65
CA SER A 109 -4.97 10.72 -1.67
C SER A 109 -6.29 10.48 -2.38
N TYR A 110 -7.02 9.45 -1.96
CA TYR A 110 -8.38 9.20 -2.41
C TYR A 110 -9.37 9.57 -1.33
N SER A 111 -10.36 10.37 -1.68
CA SER A 111 -11.48 10.73 -0.81
C SER A 111 -12.73 9.96 -1.23
N PRO A 112 -13.17 8.93 -0.47
CA PRO A 112 -14.36 8.16 -0.79
C PRO A 112 -15.65 9.00 -0.80
N GLN A 113 -15.70 10.08 0.00
CA GLN A 113 -16.89 10.92 0.13
C GLN A 113 -17.17 11.74 -1.14
N SER A 114 -16.13 12.31 -1.73
CA SER A 114 -16.20 13.09 -2.98
C SER A 114 -15.90 12.26 -4.22
N ASN A 115 -15.41 11.03 -4.03
CA ASN A 115 -14.89 10.16 -5.08
C ASN A 115 -13.82 10.86 -5.94
N THR A 116 -12.89 11.55 -5.28
CA THR A 116 -11.78 12.28 -5.92
C THR A 116 -10.44 11.64 -5.59
N LEU A 117 -9.55 11.62 -6.59
CA LEU A 117 -8.18 11.15 -6.45
C LEU A 117 -7.23 12.32 -6.74
N GLU A 118 -6.36 12.65 -5.80
CA GLU A 118 -5.45 13.79 -5.91
C GLU A 118 -4.01 13.36 -5.68
N GLU A 119 -3.09 13.82 -6.53
CA GLU A 119 -1.66 13.59 -6.33
C GLU A 119 -1.16 14.43 -5.15
N VAL A 120 -0.48 13.78 -4.21
CA VAL A 120 0.10 14.43 -3.03
C VAL A 120 1.54 14.85 -3.34
N VAL A 121 1.76 16.15 -3.43
CA VAL A 121 3.09 16.72 -3.65
C VAL A 121 3.83 16.82 -2.31
N VAL A 122 4.87 16.01 -2.13
CA VAL A 122 5.77 16.13 -0.98
C VAL A 122 6.79 17.24 -1.24
N PRO A 123 6.88 18.29 -0.39
CA PRO A 123 7.86 19.36 -0.55
C PRO A 123 9.29 18.82 -0.52
N ARG A 124 10.13 19.25 -1.47
CA ARG A 124 11.54 18.85 -1.56
C ARG A 124 12.42 19.87 -0.85
N ASP A 125 13.31 19.41 0.02
CA ASP A 125 14.41 20.24 0.47
C ASP A 125 15.51 20.23 -0.62
N SER A 126 15.56 21.31 -1.38
CA SER A 126 16.30 21.44 -2.65
C SER A 126 17.82 21.29 -2.57
N ALA A 127 18.38 21.19 -1.35
CA ALA A 127 19.82 21.34 -1.14
C ALA A 127 20.68 20.11 -1.49
N ARG A 128 20.11 18.89 -1.63
CA ARG A 128 20.95 17.67 -1.68
C ARG A 128 20.54 16.52 -2.62
N ILE A 129 19.51 16.64 -3.46
CA ILE A 129 19.04 15.49 -4.27
C ILE A 129 19.40 15.67 -5.75
N VAL A 130 20.18 14.72 -6.28
CA VAL A 130 20.60 14.63 -7.70
C VAL A 130 19.62 13.78 -8.53
N ASP A 131 18.75 13.00 -7.87
CA ASP A 131 17.78 12.14 -8.55
C ASP A 131 16.46 12.87 -8.83
N ARG A 132 15.90 12.64 -10.03
CA ARG A 132 14.60 13.18 -10.43
C ARG A 132 13.44 12.40 -9.81
N HIS A 133 13.64 11.14 -9.45
CA HIS A 133 12.59 10.26 -8.93
C HIS A 133 12.76 10.06 -7.42
N ILE A 134 11.66 10.18 -6.68
CA ILE A 134 11.60 9.81 -5.26
C ILE A 134 11.00 8.41 -5.22
N THR A 135 11.66 7.48 -4.56
CA THR A 135 11.05 6.20 -4.21
C THR A 135 10.59 6.24 -2.76
N TYR A 136 9.39 5.72 -2.52
CA TYR A 136 8.79 5.59 -1.21
C TYR A 136 8.95 4.14 -0.74
N GLU A 137 9.57 3.96 0.42
CA GLU A 137 9.64 2.65 1.08
C GLU A 137 8.74 2.67 2.31
N MET A 138 7.79 1.75 2.38
CA MET A 138 6.88 1.65 3.52
C MET A 138 7.49 0.74 4.60
N MET A 139 7.73 1.30 5.78
CA MET A 139 8.12 0.53 6.97
C MET A 139 6.96 0.49 7.96
N LEU A 140 6.54 -0.73 8.33
CA LEU A 140 5.69 -0.93 9.49
C LEU A 140 6.47 -0.55 10.74
N HIS A 141 6.13 0.59 11.35
CA HIS A 141 6.73 0.98 12.62
C HIS A 141 6.16 0.09 13.74
N VAL A 142 6.85 -1.01 14.02
CA VAL A 142 6.69 -1.72 15.29
C VAL A 142 7.16 -0.76 16.36
N ALA A 143 6.31 -0.43 17.33
CA ALA A 143 6.67 0.47 18.43
C ALA A 143 7.94 -0.06 19.12
N SER A 144 9.09 0.49 18.75
CA SER A 144 10.35 0.28 19.42
C SER A 144 10.56 1.45 20.38
N PHE A 145 11.39 1.25 21.41
CA PHE A 145 11.78 2.34 22.30
C PHE A 145 12.73 3.36 21.64
N CYS A 146 13.09 3.18 20.37
CA CYS A 146 13.94 4.11 19.64
C CYS A 146 13.12 5.28 19.10
N SER A 147 13.58 6.50 19.34
CA SER A 147 12.90 7.67 18.79
C SER A 147 13.12 7.73 17.28
N LEU A 148 12.11 8.21 16.55
CA LEU A 148 12.17 8.39 15.10
C LEU A 148 13.30 9.32 14.63
N LYS A 149 13.86 10.13 15.53
CA LYS A 149 15.02 10.98 15.23
C LYS A 149 16.32 10.17 15.15
N ASP A 150 16.41 9.08 15.91
CA ASP A 150 17.60 8.23 16.01
C ASP A 150 17.71 7.24 14.83
N LEU A 151 16.60 6.99 14.13
CA LEU A 151 16.51 6.21 12.88
C LEU A 151 17.27 6.83 11.70
N THR A 152 17.62 8.12 11.79
CA THR A 152 18.40 8.80 10.73
C THR A 152 19.88 8.38 10.73
N THR A 153 20.34 7.70 11.79
CA THR A 153 21.75 7.34 12.01
C THR A 153 22.05 5.84 11.99
N GLU A 154 21.05 4.97 11.92
CA GLU A 154 21.31 3.55 11.71
C GLU A 154 21.51 3.28 10.21
N GLU A 155 22.75 2.98 9.81
CA GLU A 155 23.04 2.26 8.56
C GLU A 155 22.39 0.87 8.67
N VAL A 156 21.10 0.79 8.38
CA VAL A 156 20.51 -0.48 7.98
C VAL A 156 21.19 -0.83 6.66
N HIS A 157 22.13 -1.76 6.69
CA HIS A 157 22.81 -2.30 5.51
C HIS A 157 21.78 -2.98 4.60
N VAL A 158 21.07 -2.17 3.82
CA VAL A 158 20.30 -2.60 2.67
C VAL A 158 21.15 -2.26 1.45
N LEU A 159 21.38 -3.27 0.63
CA LEU A 159 22.23 -3.19 -0.55
C LEU A 159 21.82 -2.03 -1.47
N LYS A 160 22.71 -1.03 -1.56
CA LYS A 160 22.81 0.07 -2.54
C LYS A 160 21.62 1.06 -2.63
N GLY A 161 21.74 2.11 -1.81
CA GLY A 161 21.81 3.50 -2.30
C GLY A 161 20.52 4.11 -2.86
N MET A 162 19.55 4.43 -2.00
CA MET A 162 18.43 5.31 -2.33
C MET A 162 18.03 6.15 -1.11
N SER A 163 17.58 7.37 -1.34
CA SER A 163 17.10 8.32 -0.32
C SER A 163 15.85 7.78 0.38
N LYS A 164 15.89 7.66 1.71
CA LYS A 164 14.78 7.17 2.54
C LYS A 164 13.88 8.32 2.99
N LEU A 165 12.58 8.23 2.75
CA LEU A 165 11.58 9.08 3.40
C LEU A 165 10.76 8.21 4.36
N ALA A 166 10.95 8.37 5.67
CA ALA A 166 10.15 7.69 6.68
C ALA A 166 8.84 8.46 6.90
N LEU A 167 7.69 7.88 6.52
CA LEU A 167 6.40 8.46 6.86
C LEU A 167 6.03 8.09 8.30
N ALA A 168 6.43 8.92 9.26
CA ALA A 168 5.98 8.80 10.64
C ALA A 168 4.52 9.21 10.75
N ALA A 169 3.62 8.23 10.90
CA ALA A 169 2.25 8.47 11.36
C ALA A 169 2.30 8.87 12.85
N GLY A 170 2.60 10.14 13.13
CA GLY A 170 2.50 10.71 14.47
C GLY A 170 1.05 10.68 14.96
N GLY A 171 0.78 9.87 15.97
CA GLY A 171 -0.37 10.04 16.84
C GLY A 171 0.00 11.09 17.88
N ALA A 172 -0.40 12.34 17.68
CA ALA A 172 -0.52 13.27 18.79
C ALA A 172 -1.80 12.93 19.54
N LEU A 173 -1.64 12.27 20.68
CA LEU A 173 -2.52 12.43 21.82
C LEU A 173 -2.34 13.87 22.29
N GLU A 174 -3.39 14.67 22.27
CA GLU A 174 -3.57 15.77 23.21
C GLU A 174 -5.02 15.73 23.73
N GLU A 175 -5.13 16.12 24.99
CA GLU A 175 -6.12 15.80 26.01
C GLU A 175 -7.56 16.26 25.74
#